data_AF-A0A1Y2T8W5-F1
#
_entry.id   AF-A0A1Y2T8W5-F1
#
_cell.length_a   1.000
_cell.length_b   1.000
_cell.length_c   1.000
_cell.angle_alpha   90.00
_cell.angle_beta   90.00
_cell.angle_gamma   90.00
#
_symmetry.space_group_name_H-M   'P 1'
#
loop_
_entity.id
_entity.type
_entity.pdbx_description
1 polymer ?
#
loop_
_entity_poly.entity_id
_entity_poly.type
_entity_poly.pdbx_seq_one_letter_code
_entity_poly.pdbx_strand_id
1 'polypeptide(L)'
;MTRLSLLTAAGLALALLERQLPPPAPVPGVRWGLANAATLAALALDGPAAGLLVWFCRFTLAQIFAGTLFGPAFFVGGAGGLLAWAAMALFARGRRLGPAGVSAAGAVAHHVGQLAAAAAVTSTPGVLALLPLLLVLGPPVGLLTGALVGLLLRRLEAAGALGGAGAGDVARATAPDGSAPRAAVSGGRSGLIRASDLALAGGVAVLAGALVLGRGWWAGSRGPAAQAVVTVAGAPWRTLDLRQDGLYPVEPAGGHLVVEVADGAVRVREADCPDQVCVLTGWISSPGDMIVCVPYRVVIQITGDSGVGPDAILR
;
A
#
# COMPACT_ATOMS: atom_id res chain seq x y z
N MET A 1 6.33 27.96 10.98
CA MET A 1 6.45 27.86 9.51
C MET A 1 7.78 27.26 9.06
N THR A 2 8.94 27.80 9.44
CA THR A 2 10.28 27.34 8.99
C THR A 2 10.50 25.83 9.15
N ARG A 3 10.10 25.26 10.28
CA ARG A 3 10.20 23.82 10.56
C ARG A 3 9.37 22.94 9.61
N LEU A 4 8.14 23.36 9.28
CA LEU A 4 7.26 22.62 8.38
C LEU A 4 7.79 22.65 6.95
N SER A 5 8.36 23.78 6.53
CA SER A 5 9.05 23.89 5.23
C SER A 5 10.27 22.96 5.17
N LEU A 6 11.09 22.92 6.23
CA LEU A 6 12.23 22.00 6.34
C LEU A 6 11.80 20.54 6.29
N LEU A 7 10.76 20.15 7.03
CA LEU A 7 10.23 18.78 7.00
C LEU A 7 9.62 18.44 5.64
N THR A 8 8.96 19.39 4.97
CA THR A 8 8.43 19.19 3.62
C THR A 8 9.56 18.99 2.61
N ALA A 9 10.61 19.82 2.66
CA ALA A 9 11.78 19.71 1.81
C ALA A 9 12.53 18.38 2.04
N ALA A 10 12.78 18.02 3.31
CA ALA A 10 13.40 16.74 3.66
C ALA A 10 12.54 15.56 3.22
N GLY A 11 11.23 15.63 3.42
CA GLY A 11 10.28 14.60 2.98
C GLY A 11 10.24 14.44 1.47
N LEU A 12 10.33 15.54 0.71
CA LEU A 12 10.45 15.50 -0.74
C LEU A 12 11.78 14.91 -1.18
N ALA A 13 12.90 15.33 -0.58
CA ALA A 13 14.22 14.79 -0.89
C ALA A 13 14.28 13.28 -0.64
N LEU A 14 13.74 12.81 0.49
CA LEU A 14 13.63 11.39 0.79
C LEU A 14 12.73 10.65 -0.21
N ALA A 15 11.63 11.25 -0.67
CA ALA A 15 10.77 10.65 -1.69
C ALA A 15 11.47 10.50 -3.05
N LEU A 16 12.32 11.46 -3.43
CA LEU A 16 13.11 11.40 -4.66
C LEU A 16 14.29 10.43 -4.55
N LEU A 17 14.93 10.36 -3.38
CA LEU A 17 15.99 9.39 -3.10
C LEU A 17 15.44 7.96 -3.09
N GLU A 18 14.28 7.75 -2.48
CA GLU A 18 13.63 6.45 -2.39
C GLU A 18 13.30 5.85 -3.77
N ARG A 19 13.06 6.68 -4.79
CA ARG A 19 12.89 6.23 -6.17
C ARG A 19 14.16 5.67 -6.82
N GLN A 20 15.33 6.02 -6.28
CA GLN A 20 16.62 5.53 -6.77
C GLN A 20 17.06 4.24 -6.05
N LEU A 21 16.42 3.92 -4.92
CA LEU A 21 16.70 2.71 -4.16
C LEU A 21 15.93 1.53 -4.75
N PRO A 22 16.53 0.32 -4.77
CA PRO A 22 15.78 -0.88 -5.12
C PRO A 22 14.64 -1.09 -4.10
N PRO A 23 13.46 -1.54 -4.55
CA PRO A 23 12.36 -1.81 -3.66
C PRO A 23 12.74 -2.94 -2.68
N PRO A 24 12.21 -2.93 -1.43
CA PRO A 24 12.57 -3.93 -0.42
C PRO A 24 12.06 -5.34 -0.74
N ALA A 25 11.09 -5.45 -1.66
CA ALA A 25 10.60 -6.71 -2.19
C ALA A 25 10.27 -6.50 -3.69
N PRO A 26 10.39 -7.54 -4.54
CA PRO A 26 10.02 -7.49 -5.95
C PRO A 26 8.49 -7.52 -6.12
N VAL A 27 7.78 -6.70 -5.36
CA VAL A 27 6.32 -6.61 -5.34
C VAL A 27 5.93 -5.19 -5.77
N PRO A 28 5.13 -5.03 -6.82
CA PRO A 28 4.72 -3.71 -7.31
C PRO A 28 4.04 -2.87 -6.25
N GLY A 29 4.48 -1.63 -6.14
CA GLY A 29 3.94 -0.68 -5.17
C GLY A 29 4.53 -0.76 -3.77
N VAL A 30 5.38 -1.76 -3.45
CA VAL A 30 6.09 -1.80 -2.17
C VAL A 30 7.26 -0.82 -2.18
N ARG A 31 7.33 0.03 -1.15
CA ARG A 31 8.40 1.01 -0.95
C ARG A 31 8.87 1.02 0.51
N TRP A 32 10.00 1.67 0.77
CA TRP A 32 10.60 1.80 2.10
C TRP A 32 9.84 2.76 3.02
N GLY A 33 8.98 3.62 2.49
CA GLY A 33 8.21 4.59 3.26
C GLY A 33 9.05 5.72 3.87
N LEU A 34 10.26 5.99 3.37
CA LEU A 34 11.18 6.97 3.97
C LEU A 34 10.56 8.38 4.01
N ALA A 35 9.84 8.77 2.96
CA ALA A 35 9.16 10.06 2.91
C ALA A 35 8.09 10.23 4.02
N ASN A 36 7.54 9.13 4.54
CA ASN A 36 6.54 9.18 5.62
C ASN A 36 7.17 9.55 6.97
N ALA A 37 8.49 9.44 7.14
CA ALA A 37 9.20 9.89 8.33
C ALA A 37 8.98 11.39 8.61
N ALA A 38 9.00 12.22 7.56
CA ALA A 38 8.75 13.65 7.67
C ALA A 38 7.30 13.96 8.09
N THR A 39 6.33 13.22 7.55
CA THR A 39 4.90 13.34 7.93
C THR A 39 4.69 12.94 9.39
N LEU A 40 5.30 11.84 9.83
CA LEU A 40 5.22 11.39 11.22
C LEU A 40 5.90 12.36 12.17
N ALA A 41 7.06 12.90 11.80
CA ALA A 41 7.76 13.91 12.59
C ALA A 41 6.91 15.18 12.74
N ALA A 42 6.33 15.70 11.66
CA ALA A 42 5.44 16.86 11.71
C ALA A 42 4.19 16.59 12.56
N LEU A 43 3.59 15.40 12.44
CA LEU A 43 2.46 14.95 13.25
C LEU A 43 2.81 14.94 14.75
N ALA A 44 3.97 14.36 15.10
CA ALA A 44 4.42 14.21 16.48
C ALA A 44 4.77 15.55 17.14
N LEU A 45 5.30 16.48 16.36
CA LEU A 45 5.88 17.73 16.84
C LEU A 45 4.91 18.90 16.86
N ASP A 46 4.10 19.03 15.80
CA ASP A 46 3.25 20.19 15.57
C ASP A 46 1.77 19.80 15.40
N GLY A 47 1.44 18.51 15.51
CA GLY A 47 0.08 17.98 15.54
C GLY A 47 -0.49 17.54 14.18
N PRO A 48 -1.76 17.09 14.14
CA PRO A 48 -2.36 16.44 12.97
C PRO A 48 -2.46 17.34 11.74
N ALA A 49 -2.78 18.63 11.92
CA ALA A 49 -2.84 19.59 10.82
C ALA A 49 -1.48 19.78 10.15
N ALA A 50 -0.40 19.85 10.94
CA ALA A 50 0.96 19.95 10.41
C ALA A 50 1.39 18.70 9.66
N GLY A 51 1.08 17.51 10.21
CA GLY A 51 1.30 16.23 9.51
C GLY A 51 0.59 16.17 8.16
N LEU A 52 -0.66 16.63 8.09
CA LEU A 52 -1.44 16.66 6.85
C LEU A 52 -0.82 17.61 5.83
N LEU A 53 -0.46 18.81 6.26
CA LEU A 53 0.15 19.83 5.40
C LEU A 53 1.46 19.32 4.79
N VAL A 54 2.36 18.77 5.62
CA VAL A 54 3.63 18.21 5.15
C VAL A 54 3.42 17.06 4.17
N TRP A 55 2.49 16.14 4.46
CA TRP A 55 2.11 15.07 3.54
C TRP A 55 1.59 15.62 2.21
N PHE A 56 0.62 16.53 2.25
CA PHE A 56 -0.04 17.04 1.06
C PHE A 56 0.94 17.80 0.15
N CYS A 57 1.74 18.70 0.72
CA CYS A 57 2.73 19.46 -0.03
C CYS A 57 3.81 18.56 -0.62
N ARG A 58 4.42 17.68 0.17
CA ARG A 58 5.49 16.79 -0.35
C ARG A 58 4.95 15.81 -1.38
N PHE A 59 3.73 15.29 -1.19
CA PHE A 59 3.12 14.32 -2.10
C PHE A 59 2.84 14.99 -3.44
N THR A 60 2.18 16.15 -3.44
CA THR A 60 1.90 16.91 -4.65
C THR A 60 3.18 17.25 -5.40
N LEU A 61 4.20 17.76 -4.71
CA LEU A 61 5.51 18.04 -5.31
C LEU A 61 6.13 16.76 -5.89
N ALA A 62 6.14 15.66 -5.14
CA ALA A 62 6.70 14.39 -5.63
C ALA A 62 5.97 13.82 -6.86
N GLN A 63 4.67 14.11 -7.03
CA GLN A 63 3.89 13.75 -8.23
C GLN A 63 4.18 14.68 -9.41
N ILE A 64 4.42 15.98 -9.17
CA ILE A 64 4.88 16.93 -10.19
C ILE A 64 6.24 16.51 -10.74
N PHE A 65 7.22 16.25 -9.86
CA PHE A 65 8.56 15.79 -10.27
C PHE A 65 8.54 14.43 -10.98
N ALA A 66 7.49 13.63 -10.75
CA ALA A 66 7.32 12.34 -11.42
C ALA A 66 6.62 12.44 -12.78
N GLY A 67 6.02 13.58 -13.10
CA GLY A 67 5.13 13.72 -14.25
C GLY A 67 3.83 12.93 -14.15
N THR A 68 3.41 12.51 -12.95
CA THR A 68 2.22 11.66 -12.73
C THR A 68 1.07 12.39 -12.03
N LEU A 69 1.10 13.72 -11.99
CA LEU A 69 0.05 14.53 -11.37
C LEU A 69 -1.30 14.28 -12.06
N PHE A 70 -2.35 14.06 -11.26
CA PHE A 70 -3.69 13.70 -11.72
C PHE A 70 -3.80 12.39 -12.53
N GLY A 71 -2.72 11.59 -12.63
CA GLY A 71 -2.76 10.25 -13.20
C GLY A 71 -3.20 9.17 -12.20
N PRO A 72 -3.26 7.89 -12.62
CA PRO A 72 -3.62 6.78 -11.73
C PRO A 72 -2.76 6.70 -10.46
N ALA A 73 -1.45 6.95 -10.58
CA ALA A 73 -0.53 6.97 -9.45
C ALA A 73 -0.84 8.06 -8.42
N PHE A 74 -1.41 9.19 -8.85
CA PHE A 74 -1.86 10.27 -7.97
C PHE A 74 -3.03 9.81 -7.10
N PHE A 75 -4.05 9.19 -7.70
CA PHE A 75 -5.22 8.71 -6.95
C PHE A 75 -4.88 7.56 -6.02
N VAL A 76 -4.12 6.58 -6.50
CA VAL A 76 -3.68 5.42 -5.74
C VAL A 76 -2.80 5.83 -4.55
N GLY A 77 -1.77 6.64 -4.80
CA GLY A 77 -0.88 7.14 -3.75
C GLY A 77 -1.56 8.13 -2.80
N GLY A 78 -2.47 8.95 -3.31
CA GLY A 78 -3.23 9.94 -2.56
C GLY A 78 -4.20 9.30 -1.57
N ALA A 79 -4.98 8.31 -2.02
CA ALA A 79 -5.90 7.57 -1.16
C ALA A 79 -5.18 6.81 -0.04
N GLY A 80 -4.10 6.09 -0.39
CA GLY A 80 -3.26 5.43 0.60
C GLY A 80 -2.63 6.44 1.58
N GLY A 81 -2.10 7.54 1.07
CA GLY A 81 -1.46 8.58 1.89
C GLY A 81 -2.41 9.25 2.89
N LEU A 82 -3.63 9.57 2.44
CA LEU A 82 -4.65 10.20 3.28
C LEU A 82 -5.15 9.24 4.36
N LEU A 83 -5.39 7.98 4.00
CA LEU A 83 -5.83 6.95 4.97
C LEU A 83 -4.73 6.65 5.99
N ALA A 84 -3.47 6.64 5.58
CA ALA A 84 -2.31 6.54 6.47
C ALA A 84 -2.23 7.71 7.46
N TRP A 85 -2.36 8.95 6.98
CA TRP A 85 -2.38 10.13 7.84
C TRP A 85 -3.54 10.06 8.85
N ALA A 86 -4.74 9.72 8.39
CA ALA A 86 -5.92 9.63 9.25
C ALA A 86 -5.74 8.59 10.36
N ALA A 87 -5.22 7.41 10.02
CA ALA A 87 -4.89 6.36 10.99
C ALA A 87 -3.83 6.84 12.00
N MET A 88 -2.73 7.45 11.54
CA MET A 88 -1.70 7.97 12.43
C MET A 88 -2.26 9.06 13.35
N ALA A 89 -3.05 9.99 12.83
CA ALA A 89 -3.68 11.06 13.63
C ALA A 89 -4.67 10.51 14.67
N LEU A 90 -5.39 9.43 14.36
CA LEU A 90 -6.26 8.75 15.32
C LEU A 90 -5.45 8.06 16.43
N PHE A 91 -4.48 7.24 16.05
CA PHE A 91 -3.70 6.44 17.01
C PHE A 91 -2.72 7.27 17.85
N ALA A 92 -2.21 8.38 17.32
CA ALA A 92 -1.37 9.31 18.06
C ALA A 92 -2.12 10.05 19.19
N ARG A 93 -3.46 10.14 19.14
CA ARG A 93 -4.26 10.66 20.27
C ARG A 93 -4.31 9.67 21.44
N GLY A 94 -4.15 8.38 21.15
CA GLY A 94 -4.17 7.33 22.16
C GLY A 94 -2.83 7.19 22.87
N ARG A 95 -2.84 6.85 24.17
CA ARG A 95 -1.63 6.52 24.93
C ARG A 95 -1.17 5.07 24.75
N ARG A 96 -1.88 4.27 23.94
CA ARG A 96 -1.62 2.83 23.79
C ARG A 96 -0.38 2.58 22.94
N LEU A 97 -0.27 3.21 21.77
CA LEU A 97 0.84 2.99 20.83
C LEU A 97 1.99 3.97 21.03
N GLY A 98 3.22 3.53 20.75
CA GLY A 98 4.39 4.39 20.62
C GLY A 98 4.54 4.96 19.20
N PRO A 99 5.58 5.77 18.94
CA PRO A 99 5.86 6.30 17.59
C PRO A 99 6.00 5.21 16.52
N ALA A 100 6.65 4.10 16.89
CA ALA A 100 6.76 2.91 16.05
C ALA A 100 5.40 2.31 15.71
N GLY A 101 4.54 2.08 16.72
CA GLY A 101 3.19 1.52 16.51
C GLY A 101 2.27 2.44 15.71
N VAL A 102 2.32 3.76 15.93
CA VAL A 102 1.57 4.74 15.14
C VAL A 102 1.98 4.68 13.66
N SER A 103 3.28 4.63 13.39
CA SER A 103 3.82 4.49 12.03
C SER A 103 3.42 3.15 11.38
N ALA A 104 3.46 2.04 12.13
CA ALA A 104 3.00 0.73 11.67
C ALA A 104 1.51 0.72 11.31
N ALA A 105 0.66 1.34 12.14
CA ALA A 105 -0.76 1.52 11.82
C ALA A 105 -0.97 2.37 10.56
N GLY A 106 -0.16 3.42 10.40
CA GLY A 106 -0.11 4.22 9.17
C GLY A 106 0.25 3.40 7.94
N ALA A 107 1.25 2.52 8.02
CA ALA A 107 1.67 1.65 6.92
C ALA A 107 0.58 0.65 6.50
N VAL A 108 -0.12 0.05 7.48
CA VAL A 108 -1.29 -0.82 7.23
C VAL A 108 -2.38 -0.05 6.49
N ALA A 109 -2.76 1.11 7.02
CA ALA A 109 -3.81 1.93 6.43
C ALA A 109 -3.40 2.47 5.04
N HIS A 110 -2.10 2.70 4.80
CA HIS A 110 -1.57 3.07 3.49
C HIS A 110 -1.86 2.00 2.45
N HIS A 111 -1.47 0.75 2.71
CA HIS A 111 -1.65 -0.35 1.77
C HIS A 111 -3.14 -0.66 1.52
N VAL A 112 -3.98 -0.56 2.56
CA VAL A 112 -5.44 -0.70 2.40
C VAL A 112 -6.00 0.36 1.46
N GLY A 113 -5.68 1.64 1.69
CA GLY A 113 -6.17 2.74 0.86
C GLY A 113 -5.60 2.70 -0.57
N GLN A 114 -4.33 2.34 -0.71
CA GLN A 114 -3.65 2.19 -2.00
C GLN A 114 -4.31 1.10 -2.84
N LEU A 115 -4.52 -0.09 -2.29
CA LEU A 115 -5.11 -1.20 -3.02
C LEU A 115 -6.60 -1.00 -3.31
N ALA A 116 -7.35 -0.43 -2.38
CA ALA A 116 -8.76 -0.07 -2.62
C ALA A 116 -8.90 0.93 -3.78
N ALA A 117 -8.05 1.97 -3.80
CA ALA A 117 -8.03 2.93 -4.90
C ALA A 117 -7.51 2.30 -6.20
N ALA A 118 -6.51 1.42 -6.14
CA ALA A 118 -6.02 0.71 -7.32
C ALA A 118 -7.12 -0.15 -7.96
N ALA A 119 -7.85 -0.91 -7.15
CA ALA A 119 -8.97 -1.73 -7.62
C ALA A 119 -10.08 -0.86 -8.24
N ALA A 120 -10.40 0.29 -7.64
CA ALA A 120 -11.40 1.21 -8.16
C ALA A 120 -10.97 1.88 -9.49
N VAL A 121 -9.73 2.38 -9.56
CA VAL A 121 -9.20 3.13 -10.72
C VAL A 121 -8.97 2.21 -11.92
N THR A 122 -8.53 0.98 -11.68
CA THR A 122 -8.22 0.02 -12.76
C THR A 122 -9.38 -0.91 -13.09
N SER A 123 -10.48 -0.86 -12.33
CA SER A 123 -11.60 -1.81 -12.42
C SER A 123 -11.18 -3.28 -12.28
N THR A 124 -10.08 -3.55 -11.56
CA THR A 124 -9.56 -4.90 -11.35
C THR A 124 -9.60 -5.26 -9.85
N PRO A 125 -10.66 -5.93 -9.36
CA PRO A 125 -10.77 -6.30 -7.95
C PRO A 125 -9.71 -7.33 -7.53
N GLY A 126 -9.13 -8.07 -8.49
CA GLY A 126 -8.07 -9.05 -8.26
C GLY A 126 -6.83 -8.48 -7.57
N VAL A 127 -6.54 -7.18 -7.73
CA VAL A 127 -5.40 -6.52 -7.07
C VAL A 127 -5.55 -6.54 -5.53
N LEU A 128 -6.77 -6.66 -5.00
CA LEU A 128 -7.01 -6.81 -3.56
C LEU A 128 -6.45 -8.12 -3.00
N ALA A 129 -6.20 -9.14 -3.84
CA ALA A 129 -5.55 -10.38 -3.43
C ALA A 129 -4.10 -10.16 -2.97
N LEU A 130 -3.47 -9.03 -3.35
CA LEU A 130 -2.14 -8.64 -2.87
C LEU A 130 -2.15 -8.10 -1.44
N LEU A 131 -3.32 -7.73 -0.91
CA LEU A 131 -3.45 -7.07 0.38
C LEU A 131 -2.86 -7.87 1.55
N PRO A 132 -3.09 -9.19 1.70
CA PRO A 132 -2.49 -9.96 2.79
C PRO A 132 -0.95 -9.90 2.78
N LEU A 133 -0.33 -9.97 1.60
CA LEU A 133 1.11 -9.85 1.46
C LEU A 133 1.60 -8.46 1.92
N LEU A 134 0.93 -7.40 1.49
CA LEU A 134 1.27 -6.04 1.89
C LEU A 134 1.02 -5.77 3.39
N LEU A 135 0.04 -6.43 3.99
CA LEU A 135 -0.24 -6.37 5.43
C LEU A 135 0.85 -7.05 6.25
N VAL A 136 1.58 -8.02 5.71
CA VAL A 136 2.74 -8.63 6.37
C VAL A 136 4.00 -7.77 6.19
N LEU A 137 4.22 -7.25 4.97
CA LEU A 137 5.44 -6.48 4.65
C LEU A 137 5.44 -5.05 5.20
N GLY A 138 4.27 -4.40 5.28
CA GLY A 138 4.13 -3.00 5.69
C GLY A 138 4.48 -2.70 7.16
N PRO A 139 3.91 -3.40 8.16
CA PRO A 139 4.13 -3.10 9.57
C PRO A 139 5.60 -3.12 10.01
N PRO A 140 6.46 -4.08 9.60
CA PRO A 140 7.88 -4.06 9.94
C PRO A 140 8.60 -2.76 9.51
N VAL A 141 8.36 -2.33 8.27
CA VAL A 141 8.91 -1.07 7.73
C VAL A 141 8.35 0.14 8.48
N GLY A 142 7.06 0.12 8.81
CA GLY A 142 6.40 1.13 9.63
C GLY A 142 7.00 1.24 11.03
N LEU A 143 7.21 0.11 11.72
CA LEU A 143 7.85 0.05 13.04
C LEU A 143 9.26 0.64 13.00
N LEU A 144 10.07 0.25 12.01
CA LEU A 144 11.43 0.76 11.82
C LEU A 144 11.42 2.29 11.61
N THR A 145 10.58 2.78 10.70
CA THR A 145 10.45 4.21 10.40
C THR A 145 10.04 5.00 11.64
N GLY A 146 9.04 4.51 12.39
CA GLY A 146 8.57 5.20 13.59
C GLY A 146 9.57 5.14 14.75
N ALA A 147 10.32 4.05 14.89
CA ALA A 147 11.42 3.95 15.85
C ALA A 147 12.54 4.95 15.52
N LEU A 148 12.94 5.06 14.25
CA LEU A 148 13.95 6.00 13.79
C LEU A 148 13.53 7.46 14.05
N VAL A 149 12.28 7.81 13.70
CA VAL A 149 11.73 9.14 14.01
C VAL A 149 11.70 9.38 15.52
N GLY A 150 11.25 8.40 16.31
CA GLY A 150 11.26 8.51 17.77
C GLY A 150 12.65 8.76 18.36
N LEU A 151 13.69 8.08 17.85
CA LEU A 151 15.08 8.31 18.25
C LEU A 151 15.54 9.72 17.88
N LEU A 152 15.28 10.13 16.63
CA LEU A 152 15.66 11.44 16.12
C LEU A 152 15.04 12.55 16.96
N LEU A 153 13.74 12.46 17.26
CA LEU A 153 13.05 13.44 18.09
C LEU A 153 13.64 13.51 19.50
N ARG A 154 13.88 12.38 20.16
CA ARG A 154 14.53 12.33 21.48
C ARG A 154 15.93 12.96 21.47
N ARG A 155 16.70 12.75 20.41
CA ARG A 155 18.05 13.33 20.24
C ARG A 155 17.99 14.85 20.04
N LEU A 156 17.02 15.33 19.25
CA LEU A 156 16.81 16.76 19.03
C LEU A 156 16.28 17.47 20.29
N GLU A 157 15.45 16.80 21.10
CA GLU A 157 15.03 17.30 22.43
C GLU A 157 16.23 17.39 23.37
N ALA A 158 17.04 16.33 23.47
CA ALA A 158 18.22 16.30 24.32
C ALA A 158 19.29 17.35 23.93
N ALA A 159 19.38 17.67 22.64
CA ALA A 159 20.26 18.72 22.13
C ALA A 159 19.69 20.15 22.29
N GLY A 160 18.48 20.32 22.83
CA GLY A 160 17.81 21.61 22.99
C GLY A 160 17.31 22.25 21.68
N ALA A 161 17.44 21.56 20.55
CA ALA A 161 17.15 22.09 19.22
C ALA A 161 15.65 22.34 18.96
N LEU A 162 14.76 21.72 19.75
CA LEU A 162 13.30 21.83 19.58
C LEU A 162 12.66 22.95 20.42
N GLY A 163 13.41 23.58 21.33
CA GLY A 163 12.92 24.64 22.22
C GLY A 163 12.89 26.06 21.62
N GLY A 164 13.47 26.26 20.44
CA GLY A 164 13.72 27.62 19.88
C GLY A 164 12.87 28.05 18.68
N ALA A 165 12.01 27.20 18.12
CA ALA A 165 11.22 27.56 16.94
C ALA A 165 9.77 27.87 17.34
N GLY A 166 9.35 29.14 17.21
CA GLY A 166 8.04 29.67 17.59
C GLY A 166 6.83 29.04 16.88
N ALA A 167 6.54 27.78 17.21
CA ALA A 167 5.32 27.05 16.85
C ALA A 167 4.18 27.30 17.84
N GLY A 168 4.49 27.86 19.02
CA GLY A 168 3.54 28.15 20.08
C GLY A 168 2.49 29.21 19.72
N ASP A 169 2.77 30.10 18.77
CA ASP A 169 1.89 31.25 18.50
C ASP A 169 0.79 30.97 17.46
N VAL A 170 1.04 30.11 16.47
CA VAL A 170 0.01 29.74 15.47
C VAL A 170 -0.96 28.69 16.03
N ALA A 171 -0.47 27.79 16.88
CA ALA A 171 -1.32 26.79 17.53
C ALA A 171 -2.14 27.38 18.70
N ARG A 172 -1.66 28.44 19.36
CA ARG A 172 -2.47 29.24 20.32
C ARG A 172 -3.59 30.01 19.63
N ALA A 173 -3.36 30.52 18.41
CA ALA A 173 -4.34 31.35 17.71
C ALA A 173 -5.56 30.58 17.17
N THR A 174 -5.53 29.24 17.17
CA THR A 174 -6.57 28.39 16.54
C THR A 174 -7.32 27.47 17.51
N ALA A 175 -6.99 27.49 18.81
CA ALA A 175 -7.67 26.71 19.84
C ALA A 175 -8.63 27.59 20.66
N PRO A 176 -9.92 27.26 20.79
CA PRO A 176 -10.92 28.10 21.46
C PRO A 176 -10.74 28.21 22.99
N ASP A 177 -9.79 27.49 23.59
CA ASP A 177 -9.62 27.40 25.05
C ASP A 177 -8.18 27.65 25.56
N GLY A 178 -7.26 28.12 24.71
CA GLY A 178 -5.88 28.42 25.13
C GLY A 178 -5.09 27.20 25.62
N SER A 179 -5.60 25.98 25.43
CA SER A 179 -4.87 24.77 25.75
C SER A 179 -3.75 24.58 24.72
N ALA A 180 -2.50 24.63 25.18
CA ALA A 180 -1.35 24.34 24.32
C ALA A 180 -1.53 22.93 23.71
N PRO A 181 -1.20 22.71 22.42
CA PRO A 181 -1.15 21.36 21.87
C PRO A 181 -0.11 20.60 22.66
N ARG A 182 -0.57 19.73 23.57
CA ARG A 182 0.31 18.84 24.32
C ARG A 182 1.01 17.97 23.31
N ALA A 183 2.33 18.09 23.20
CA ALA A 183 3.18 17.25 22.37
C ALA A 183 2.81 15.78 22.61
N ALA A 184 2.03 15.20 21.70
CA ALA A 184 1.41 13.88 21.89
C ALA A 184 2.43 12.74 21.83
N VAL A 185 3.71 13.06 21.69
CA VAL A 185 4.83 12.12 21.55
C VAL A 185 6.03 12.56 22.41
N SER A 186 5.87 13.42 23.43
CA SER A 186 6.98 13.66 24.36
C SER A 186 7.21 12.42 25.25
N GLY A 187 8.40 11.85 25.11
CA GLY A 187 8.76 10.53 25.61
C GLY A 187 8.74 10.44 27.13
N GLY A 188 7.72 9.79 27.67
CA GLY A 188 7.92 9.01 28.89
C GLY A 188 9.03 7.97 28.66
N ARG A 189 9.81 7.64 29.69
CA ARG A 189 10.93 6.68 29.73
C ARG A 189 10.65 5.27 29.15
N SER A 190 9.46 4.99 28.62
CA SER A 190 9.13 3.75 27.95
C SER A 190 9.88 3.62 26.61
N GLY A 191 10.25 2.39 26.27
CA GLY A 191 11.06 2.06 25.10
C GLY A 191 10.55 2.66 23.78
N LEU A 192 11.46 2.76 22.80
CA LEU A 192 11.22 3.28 21.45
C LEU A 192 10.10 2.50 20.73
N ILE A 193 9.99 1.21 21.04
CA ILE A 193 8.95 0.28 20.60
C ILE A 193 8.28 -0.27 21.87
N ARG A 194 6.95 -0.23 21.91
CA ARG A 194 6.15 -0.78 23.02
C ARG A 194 5.66 -2.19 22.68
N ALA A 195 5.33 -2.97 23.71
CA ALA A 195 4.72 -4.29 23.52
C ALA A 195 3.42 -4.22 22.71
N SER A 196 2.65 -3.14 22.85
CA SER A 196 1.45 -2.86 22.05
C SER A 196 1.75 -2.67 20.56
N ASP A 197 2.94 -2.16 20.22
CA ASP A 197 3.34 -1.91 18.84
C ASP A 197 3.67 -3.24 18.15
N LEU A 198 4.33 -4.15 18.87
CA LEU A 198 4.58 -5.53 18.42
C LEU A 198 3.29 -6.35 18.36
N ALA A 199 2.38 -6.18 19.32
CA ALA A 199 1.08 -6.84 19.32
C ALA A 199 0.22 -6.42 18.13
N LEU A 200 0.25 -5.14 17.74
CA LEU A 200 -0.40 -4.66 16.52
C LEU A 200 0.19 -5.35 15.28
N ALA A 201 1.51 -5.32 15.11
CA ALA A 201 2.16 -5.90 13.94
C ALA A 201 1.93 -7.43 13.85
N GLY A 202 2.06 -8.13 14.98
CA GLY A 202 1.79 -9.57 15.08
C GLY A 202 0.33 -9.90 14.79
N GLY A 203 -0.61 -9.15 15.36
CA GLY A 203 -2.05 -9.34 15.10
C GLY A 203 -2.43 -9.12 13.64
N VAL A 204 -1.83 -8.11 12.99
CA VAL A 204 -2.02 -7.87 11.55
C VAL A 204 -1.44 -9.01 10.71
N ALA A 205 -0.25 -9.53 11.06
CA ALA A 205 0.34 -10.65 10.35
C ALA A 205 -0.49 -11.94 10.49
N VAL A 206 -1.03 -12.22 11.68
CA VAL A 206 -1.94 -13.34 11.91
C VAL A 206 -3.23 -13.20 11.10
N LEU A 207 -3.82 -12.00 11.08
CA LEU A 207 -5.01 -11.72 10.27
C LEU A 207 -4.73 -11.92 8.77
N ALA A 208 -3.59 -11.43 8.29
CA ALA A 208 -3.17 -11.63 6.91
C ALA A 208 -3.00 -13.12 6.57
N GLY A 209 -2.36 -13.90 7.45
CA GLY A 209 -2.23 -15.34 7.30
C GLY A 209 -3.60 -16.05 7.26
N ALA A 210 -4.53 -15.66 8.15
CA ALA A 210 -5.88 -16.18 8.16
C ALA A 210 -6.66 -15.87 6.87
N LEU A 211 -6.47 -14.67 6.29
CA LEU A 211 -7.08 -14.30 5.00
C LEU A 211 -6.56 -15.17 3.84
N VAL A 212 -5.26 -15.49 3.84
CA VAL A 212 -4.65 -16.37 2.82
C VAL A 212 -5.17 -17.81 2.97
N LEU A 213 -5.14 -18.36 4.19
CA LEU A 213 -5.62 -19.71 4.46
C LEU A 213 -7.12 -19.85 4.20
N GLY A 214 -7.91 -18.83 4.56
CA GLY A 214 -9.35 -18.76 4.32
C GLY A 214 -9.69 -18.74 2.83
N ARG A 215 -8.92 -18.03 1.99
CA ARG A 215 -9.09 -18.10 0.52
C ARG A 215 -8.89 -19.52 -0.01
N GLY A 216 -7.85 -20.23 0.44
CA GLY A 216 -7.58 -21.60 0.02
C GLY A 216 -8.70 -22.57 0.42
N TRP A 217 -9.21 -22.44 1.64
CA TRP A 217 -10.35 -23.23 2.12
C TRP A 217 -11.64 -22.94 1.34
N TRP A 218 -11.91 -21.66 1.02
CA TRP A 218 -13.12 -21.29 0.31
C TRP A 218 -13.06 -21.63 -1.19
N ALA A 219 -11.87 -21.57 -1.79
CA ALA A 219 -11.62 -22.03 -3.16
C ALA A 219 -11.91 -23.53 -3.33
N GLY A 220 -11.56 -24.37 -2.35
CA GLY A 220 -11.86 -25.81 -2.36
C GLY A 220 -13.35 -26.17 -2.21
N SER A 221 -14.20 -25.19 -1.87
CA SER A 221 -15.65 -25.39 -1.69
C SER A 221 -16.52 -24.88 -2.85
N ARG A 222 -15.92 -24.28 -3.88
CA ARG A 222 -16.62 -23.92 -5.12
C ARG A 222 -16.44 -25.04 -6.14
N GLY A 223 -17.54 -25.47 -6.78
CA GLY A 223 -17.49 -26.41 -7.88
C GLY A 223 -16.54 -25.91 -8.98
N PRO A 224 -15.89 -26.82 -9.74
CA PRO A 224 -14.85 -26.47 -10.68
C PRO A 224 -15.36 -25.43 -11.68
N ALA A 225 -14.72 -24.27 -11.74
CA ALA A 225 -14.92 -23.37 -12.85
C ALA A 225 -14.47 -24.09 -14.12
N ALA A 226 -15.29 -24.12 -15.16
CA ALA A 226 -15.01 -24.94 -16.32
C ALA A 226 -13.95 -24.30 -17.23
N GLN A 227 -13.86 -22.97 -17.28
CA GLN A 227 -13.10 -22.27 -18.32
C GLN A 227 -12.44 -20.97 -17.84
N ALA A 228 -11.27 -20.67 -18.41
CA ALA A 228 -10.60 -19.38 -18.30
C ALA A 228 -10.38 -18.76 -19.68
N VAL A 229 -10.82 -17.52 -19.88
CA VAL A 229 -10.61 -16.77 -21.12
C VAL A 229 -9.35 -15.93 -20.99
N VAL A 230 -8.41 -16.13 -21.91
CA VAL A 230 -7.19 -15.34 -22.04
C VAL A 230 -7.40 -14.31 -23.15
N THR A 231 -7.28 -13.04 -22.79
CA THR A 231 -7.44 -11.88 -23.68
C THR A 231 -6.09 -11.20 -23.84
N VAL A 232 -5.69 -10.91 -25.08
CA VAL A 232 -4.44 -10.21 -25.41
C VAL A 232 -4.79 -8.94 -26.18
N ALA A 233 -4.33 -7.78 -25.67
CA ALA A 233 -4.61 -6.47 -26.27
C ALA A 233 -6.11 -6.18 -26.50
N GLY A 234 -6.97 -6.73 -25.64
CA GLY A 234 -8.43 -6.56 -25.71
C GLY A 234 -9.17 -7.55 -26.61
N ALA A 235 -8.46 -8.41 -27.35
CA ALA A 235 -9.07 -9.47 -28.17
C ALA A 235 -8.94 -10.84 -27.48
N PRO A 236 -9.99 -11.69 -27.49
CA PRO A 236 -9.90 -13.04 -26.95
C PRO A 236 -8.87 -13.84 -27.75
N TRP A 237 -7.84 -14.32 -27.07
CA TRP A 237 -6.76 -15.12 -27.67
C TRP A 237 -7.06 -16.61 -27.59
N ARG A 238 -7.48 -17.10 -26.41
CA ARG A 238 -7.83 -18.52 -26.21
C ARG A 238 -8.70 -18.69 -24.97
N THR A 239 -9.60 -19.66 -25.04
CA THR A 239 -10.31 -20.20 -23.88
C THR A 239 -9.64 -21.50 -23.43
N LEU A 240 -9.24 -21.57 -22.17
CA LEU A 240 -8.60 -22.72 -21.53
C LEU A 240 -9.65 -23.51 -20.74
N ASP A 241 -9.71 -24.82 -20.93
CA ASP A 241 -10.50 -25.71 -20.07
C ASP A 241 -9.69 -25.99 -18.80
N LEU A 242 -10.22 -25.61 -17.64
CA LEU A 242 -9.51 -25.78 -16.37
C LEU A 242 -9.41 -27.25 -15.93
N ARG A 243 -10.13 -28.17 -16.59
CA ARG A 243 -10.04 -29.62 -16.35
C ARG A 243 -8.85 -30.28 -17.05
N GLN A 244 -8.16 -29.56 -17.92
CA GLN A 244 -7.02 -30.08 -18.68
C GLN A 244 -5.75 -29.34 -18.30
N ASP A 245 -4.92 -30.02 -17.52
CA ASP A 245 -3.61 -29.52 -17.12
C ASP A 245 -2.73 -29.24 -18.35
N GLY A 246 -2.00 -28.14 -18.33
CA GLY A 246 -1.19 -27.74 -19.46
C GLY A 246 -0.44 -26.43 -19.27
N LEU A 247 0.60 -26.26 -20.09
CA LEU A 247 1.37 -25.02 -20.20
C LEU A 247 1.06 -24.37 -21.55
N TYR A 248 0.69 -23.10 -21.49
CA TYR A 248 0.25 -22.31 -22.62
C TYR A 248 1.13 -21.05 -22.72
N PRO A 249 2.18 -21.07 -23.55
CA PRO A 249 2.99 -19.88 -23.81
C PRO A 249 2.15 -18.86 -24.59
N VAL A 250 2.23 -17.60 -24.18
CA VAL A 250 1.56 -16.45 -24.79
C VAL A 250 2.63 -15.43 -25.15
N GLU A 251 2.68 -15.05 -26.43
CA GLU A 251 3.66 -14.10 -26.98
C GLU A 251 2.96 -12.79 -27.41
N PRO A 252 2.67 -11.88 -26.46
CA PRO A 252 2.21 -10.54 -26.77
C PRO A 252 3.30 -9.71 -27.46
N ALA A 253 2.93 -8.63 -28.15
CA ALA A 253 3.86 -7.81 -28.92
C ALA A 253 5.01 -7.26 -28.05
N GLY A 254 6.17 -7.93 -28.11
CA GLY A 254 7.38 -7.58 -27.36
C GLY A 254 7.52 -8.21 -25.98
N GLY A 255 6.86 -9.34 -25.70
CA GLY A 255 7.02 -10.06 -24.44
C GLY A 255 6.60 -11.52 -24.49
N HIS A 256 6.80 -12.22 -23.38
CA HIS A 256 6.51 -13.64 -23.21
C HIS A 256 6.00 -13.94 -21.79
N LEU A 257 4.91 -14.69 -21.70
CA LEU A 257 4.46 -15.26 -20.44
C LEU A 257 3.91 -16.67 -20.64
N VAL A 258 4.02 -17.51 -19.62
CA VAL A 258 3.50 -18.88 -19.64
C VAL A 258 2.33 -18.98 -18.69
N VAL A 259 1.16 -19.27 -19.25
CA VAL A 259 -0.04 -19.60 -18.48
C VAL A 259 -0.01 -21.09 -18.16
N GLU A 260 -0.22 -21.44 -16.90
CA GLU A 260 -0.25 -22.82 -16.42
C GLU A 260 -1.63 -23.12 -15.87
N VAL A 261 -2.22 -24.21 -16.36
CA VAL A 261 -3.43 -24.82 -15.81
C VAL A 261 -3.00 -26.09 -15.09
N ALA A 262 -3.38 -26.22 -13.81
CA ALA A 262 -3.22 -27.45 -13.05
C ALA A 262 -4.31 -27.55 -11.98
N ASP A 263 -4.82 -28.75 -11.73
CA ASP A 263 -5.75 -29.06 -10.63
C ASP A 263 -7.03 -28.17 -10.62
N GLY A 264 -7.57 -27.82 -11.79
CA GLY A 264 -8.76 -26.96 -11.86
C GLY A 264 -8.48 -25.47 -11.64
N ALA A 265 -7.22 -25.06 -11.57
CA ALA A 265 -6.79 -23.69 -11.34
C ALA A 265 -5.88 -23.20 -12.49
N VAL A 266 -5.77 -21.88 -12.63
CA VAL A 266 -4.87 -21.23 -13.59
C VAL A 266 -3.96 -20.24 -12.88
N ARG A 267 -2.69 -20.16 -13.31
CA ARG A 267 -1.73 -19.13 -12.90
C ARG A 267 -0.88 -18.68 -14.08
N VAL A 268 -0.14 -17.59 -13.91
CA VAL A 268 1.01 -17.29 -14.78
C VAL A 268 2.25 -17.84 -14.10
N ARG A 269 2.90 -18.84 -14.69
CA ARG A 269 4.09 -19.51 -14.13
C ARG A 269 5.33 -18.61 -14.19
N GLU A 270 5.50 -17.94 -15.33
CA GLU A 270 6.61 -17.03 -15.59
C GLU A 270 6.17 -15.96 -16.59
N ALA A 271 6.79 -14.78 -16.49
CA ALA A 271 6.64 -13.68 -17.42
C ALA A 271 7.96 -12.90 -17.46
N ASP A 272 8.31 -12.31 -18.61
CA ASP A 272 9.49 -11.45 -18.77
C ASP A 272 9.19 -9.96 -18.49
N CYS A 273 7.98 -9.63 -18.02
CA CYS A 273 7.62 -8.25 -17.68
C CYS A 273 8.30 -7.75 -16.39
N PRO A 274 8.61 -6.45 -16.28
CA PRO A 274 9.23 -5.89 -15.08
C PRO A 274 8.32 -5.95 -13.83
N ASP A 275 7.00 -5.93 -14.01
CA ASP A 275 6.05 -5.80 -12.91
C ASP A 275 5.77 -7.13 -12.18
N GLN A 276 5.85 -8.28 -12.85
CA GLN A 276 5.60 -9.61 -12.26
C GLN A 276 4.24 -9.79 -11.52
N VAL A 277 3.30 -8.83 -11.59
CA VAL A 277 1.99 -8.90 -10.90
C VAL A 277 1.27 -10.20 -11.24
N CYS A 278 1.28 -10.58 -12.52
CA CYS A 278 0.59 -11.77 -12.99
C CYS A 278 1.16 -13.06 -12.39
N VAL A 279 2.49 -13.14 -12.22
CA VAL A 279 3.17 -14.28 -11.59
C VAL A 279 2.89 -14.30 -10.09
N LEU A 280 2.99 -13.15 -9.42
CA LEU A 280 2.74 -13.00 -7.99
C LEU A 280 1.28 -13.23 -7.60
N THR A 281 0.33 -13.10 -8.54
CA THR A 281 -1.09 -13.37 -8.29
C THR A 281 -1.31 -14.84 -7.89
N GLY A 282 -0.47 -15.76 -8.38
CA GLY A 282 -0.57 -17.19 -8.08
C GLY A 282 -1.78 -17.85 -8.71
N TRP A 283 -2.23 -18.94 -8.10
CA TRP A 283 -3.36 -19.74 -8.57
C TRP A 283 -4.70 -19.05 -8.34
N ILE A 284 -5.52 -19.00 -9.38
CA ILE A 284 -6.92 -18.62 -9.33
C ILE A 284 -7.80 -19.78 -9.82
N SER A 285 -9.01 -19.91 -9.28
CA SER A 285 -9.91 -21.03 -9.61
C SER A 285 -11.40 -20.68 -9.55
N SER A 286 -11.78 -19.50 -9.06
CA SER A 286 -13.19 -19.13 -8.91
C SER A 286 -13.70 -18.29 -10.09
N PRO A 287 -14.96 -18.45 -10.53
CA PRO A 287 -15.58 -17.55 -11.51
C PRO A 287 -15.48 -16.08 -11.09
N GLY A 288 -15.06 -15.23 -12.01
CA GLY A 288 -14.80 -13.81 -11.78
C GLY A 288 -13.40 -13.48 -11.27
N ASP A 289 -12.58 -14.47 -10.89
CA ASP A 289 -11.16 -14.24 -10.62
C ASP A 289 -10.45 -13.79 -11.91
N MET A 290 -9.48 -12.89 -11.76
CA MET A 290 -8.68 -12.37 -12.87
C MET A 290 -7.20 -12.30 -12.52
N ILE A 291 -6.35 -12.68 -13.48
CA ILE A 291 -4.92 -12.34 -13.51
C ILE A 291 -4.72 -11.27 -14.58
N VAL A 292 -3.99 -10.21 -14.25
CA VAL A 292 -3.74 -9.08 -15.16
C VAL A 292 -2.25 -8.84 -15.32
N CYS A 293 -1.78 -8.82 -16.56
CA CYS A 293 -0.45 -8.38 -16.95
C CYS A 293 -0.58 -7.03 -17.67
N VAL A 294 -0.43 -5.93 -16.92
CA VAL A 294 -0.60 -4.57 -17.45
C VAL A 294 0.38 -4.24 -18.58
N PRO A 295 1.70 -4.53 -18.48
CA PRO A 295 2.66 -4.20 -19.54
C PRO A 295 2.32 -4.85 -20.88
N TYR A 296 1.87 -6.10 -20.85
CA TYR A 296 1.54 -6.88 -22.05
C TYR A 296 0.06 -6.86 -22.43
N ARG A 297 -0.77 -6.13 -21.67
CA ARG A 297 -2.23 -6.06 -21.88
C ARG A 297 -2.88 -7.44 -21.97
N VAL A 298 -2.41 -8.37 -21.13
CA VAL A 298 -2.97 -9.72 -21.02
C VAL A 298 -3.88 -9.80 -19.81
N VAL A 299 -5.07 -10.32 -20.00
CA VAL A 299 -6.04 -10.58 -18.92
C VAL A 299 -6.47 -12.03 -19.01
N ILE A 300 -6.38 -12.76 -17.91
CA ILE A 300 -6.90 -14.12 -17.78
C ILE A 300 -8.09 -14.03 -16.82
N GLN A 301 -9.27 -14.38 -17.28
CA GLN A 301 -10.49 -14.31 -16.47
C GLN A 301 -11.15 -15.67 -16.41
N ILE A 302 -11.48 -16.14 -15.21
CA ILE A 302 -12.25 -17.37 -15.04
C ILE A 302 -13.72 -17.08 -15.29
N THR A 303 -14.32 -17.76 -16.25
CA THR A 303 -15.73 -17.68 -16.59
C THR A 303 -16.46 -18.89 -15.98
N GLY A 304 -17.58 -18.64 -15.31
CA GLY A 304 -18.50 -19.71 -14.89
C GLY A 304 -19.21 -20.31 -16.10
N ASP A 305 -19.76 -21.52 -15.96
CA ASP A 305 -20.47 -22.27 -17.00
C ASP A 305 -21.87 -21.69 -17.34
N SER A 306 -21.97 -20.36 -17.36
CA SER A 306 -23.15 -19.63 -17.83
C SER A 306 -22.83 -19.12 -19.21
N GLY A 307 -23.38 -19.77 -20.24
CA GLY A 307 -23.29 -19.37 -21.64
C GLY A 307 -23.91 -17.99 -21.91
N VAL A 308 -23.22 -16.93 -21.49
CA VAL A 308 -23.51 -15.54 -21.83
C VAL A 308 -22.17 -14.85 -22.01
N GLY A 309 -21.75 -14.69 -23.27
CA GLY A 309 -20.63 -13.83 -23.62
C GLY A 309 -20.92 -12.36 -23.26
N PRO A 310 -19.89 -11.49 -23.20
CA PRO A 310 -20.02 -10.10 -22.76
C PRO A 310 -20.77 -9.14 -23.72
N ASP A 311 -21.66 -9.63 -24.58
CA ASP A 311 -22.37 -8.83 -25.60
C ASP A 311 -23.83 -8.48 -25.27
N ALA A 312 -24.26 -8.59 -24.01
CA ALA A 312 -25.65 -8.31 -23.62
C ALA A 312 -25.96 -6.86 -23.19
N ILE A 313 -25.02 -5.91 -23.31
CA ILE A 313 -25.24 -4.50 -22.93
C ILE A 313 -24.93 -3.55 -24.10
N LEU A 314 -25.59 -3.75 -25.25
CA LEU A 314 -25.82 -2.70 -26.24
C LEU A 314 -27.12 -3.00 -27.02
N ARG A 315 -28.26 -2.61 -26.43
CA ARG A 315 -29.48 -2.19 -27.15
C ARG A 315 -30.19 -1.13 -26.33
#